data_AF-A0A401TUJ5-F1
#
_entry.id   AF-A0A401TUJ5-F1
#
_cell.length_a   1.000
_cell.length_b   1.000
_cell.length_c   1.000
_cell.angle_alpha   90.00
_cell.angle_beta   90.00
_cell.angle_gamma   90.00
#
_symmetry.space_group_name_H-M   'P 1'
#
loop_
_entity.id
_entity.type
_entity.pdbx_description
1 polymer ?
#
loop_
_entity_poly.entity_id
_entity_poly.type
_entity_poly.pdbx_seq_one_letter_code
_entity_poly.pdbx_strand_id
1 'polypeptide(L)'
;MHALAEYGLMHVKLYEDIARFGHIATAYAYPVKVNARYVMDPSPTPKFDNPKMDNCAALQLFGAGREKRIYAIPPYTTVVSLDFEDHPFTRYRFNAPCALCGADNSYLDEIVTDDKGGRMFVCSDTDFCEQRQAAGHHGTESAAPHKEKANV
;
A
#
# COMPACT_ATOMS: atom_id res chain seq x y z
N MET A 1 6.92 16.09 -21.21
CA MET A 1 6.68 14.84 -20.47
C MET A 1 5.31 14.22 -20.79
N HIS A 2 4.25 14.37 -19.98
CA HIS A 2 2.99 13.61 -20.19
C HIS A 2 2.38 13.71 -21.60
N ALA A 3 2.35 14.90 -22.21
CA ALA A 3 1.81 15.09 -23.57
C ALA A 3 2.55 14.27 -24.64
N LEU A 4 3.85 14.01 -24.44
CA LEU A 4 4.71 13.28 -25.38
C LEU A 4 5.03 11.85 -24.90
N ALA A 5 4.45 11.41 -23.77
CA ALA A 5 4.77 10.14 -23.13
C ALA A 5 6.27 9.93 -22.81
N GLU A 6 7.00 11.02 -22.56
CA GLU A 6 8.43 10.98 -22.21
C GLU A 6 8.61 10.76 -20.71
N TYR A 7 8.65 9.49 -20.29
CA TYR A 7 8.79 9.08 -18.87
C TYR A 7 10.18 8.51 -18.52
N GLY A 8 11.18 8.73 -19.38
CA GLY A 8 12.55 8.24 -19.16
C GLY A 8 13.17 8.75 -17.86
N LEU A 9 12.93 10.02 -17.50
CA LEU A 9 13.39 10.60 -16.24
C LEU A 9 12.89 9.84 -15.01
N MET A 10 11.71 9.23 -15.12
CA MET A 10 11.14 8.47 -14.01
C MET A 10 11.88 7.15 -13.78
N HIS A 11 12.32 6.50 -14.87
CA HIS A 11 13.17 5.32 -14.78
C HIS A 11 14.56 5.69 -14.24
N VAL A 12 15.14 6.81 -14.69
CA VAL A 12 16.46 7.27 -14.16
C VAL A 12 16.41 7.44 -12.65
N LYS A 13 15.38 8.10 -12.10
CA LYS A 13 15.22 8.28 -10.65
C LYS A 13 15.16 6.94 -9.91
N LEU A 14 14.37 5.99 -10.40
CA LEU A 14 14.25 4.67 -9.75
C LEU A 14 15.58 3.92 -9.77
N TYR A 15 16.34 4.05 -10.87
CA TYR A 15 17.65 3.43 -11.01
C TYR A 15 18.72 4.08 -10.12
N GLU A 16 18.65 5.39 -9.90
CA GLU A 16 19.53 6.09 -8.94
C GLU A 16 19.35 5.57 -7.52
N ASP A 17 18.12 5.28 -7.09
CA ASP A 17 17.86 4.67 -5.79
C ASP A 17 18.52 3.29 -5.69
N ILE A 18 18.37 2.46 -6.73
CA ILE A 18 18.99 1.14 -6.81
C ILE A 18 20.51 1.24 -6.72
N ALA A 19 21.12 2.15 -7.50
CA ALA A 19 22.57 2.33 -7.50
C ALA A 19 23.12 2.81 -6.13
N ARG A 20 22.34 3.58 -5.37
CA ARG A 20 22.75 4.12 -4.06
C ARG A 20 22.47 3.17 -2.89
N PHE A 21 21.33 2.48 -2.91
CA PHE A 21 20.82 1.73 -1.75
C PHE A 21 20.65 0.23 -2.02
N GLY A 22 20.89 -0.23 -3.25
CA GLY A 22 20.66 -1.62 -3.67
C GLY A 22 19.17 -1.98 -3.83
N HIS A 23 18.26 -1.02 -3.63
CA HIS A 23 16.81 -1.20 -3.77
C HIS A 23 16.14 0.14 -4.06
N ILE A 24 14.92 0.09 -4.58
CA ILE A 24 14.12 1.29 -4.80
C ILE A 24 13.63 1.82 -3.46
N ALA A 25 14.01 3.07 -3.13
CA ALA A 25 13.74 3.69 -1.83
C ALA A 25 12.29 4.20 -1.69
N THR A 26 11.55 4.31 -2.80
CA THR A 26 10.14 4.75 -2.78
C THR A 26 9.25 3.70 -2.11
N ALA A 27 8.78 3.99 -0.90
CA ALA A 27 7.92 3.10 -0.11
C ALA A 27 6.41 3.34 -0.29
N TYR A 28 6.02 4.57 -0.62
CA TYR A 28 4.64 5.03 -0.84
C TYR A 28 4.57 5.93 -2.08
N ALA A 29 3.37 6.19 -2.60
CA ALA A 29 3.17 6.93 -3.86
C ALA A 29 4.03 6.38 -5.00
N TYR A 30 4.12 5.05 -5.08
CA TYR A 30 5.00 4.37 -6.01
C TYR A 30 4.43 4.47 -7.44
N PRO A 31 5.17 5.00 -8.42
CA PRO A 31 4.61 5.32 -9.74
C PRO A 31 4.09 4.07 -10.46
N VAL A 32 2.91 4.21 -11.07
CA VAL A 32 2.27 3.16 -11.88
C VAL A 32 2.06 3.61 -13.32
N LYS A 33 2.10 2.68 -14.26
CA LYS A 33 1.72 2.86 -15.66
C LYS A 33 0.30 2.35 -15.86
N VAL A 34 -0.61 3.27 -16.15
CA VAL A 34 -2.04 3.01 -16.36
C VAL A 34 -2.34 2.89 -17.85
N ASN A 35 -3.08 1.85 -18.22
CA ASN A 35 -3.52 1.56 -19.58
C ASN A 35 -2.37 1.64 -20.61
N ALA A 36 -1.22 1.09 -20.24
CA ALA A 36 0.03 1.09 -21.01
C ALA A 36 0.51 2.45 -21.53
N ARG A 37 -0.01 3.58 -21.01
CA ARG A 37 0.27 4.91 -21.56
C ARG A 37 0.70 5.93 -20.53
N TYR A 38 -0.14 6.23 -19.55
CA TYR A 38 0.15 7.30 -18.59
C TYR A 38 0.88 6.75 -17.38
N VAL A 39 2.01 7.37 -17.02
CA VAL A 39 2.55 7.23 -15.67
C VAL A 39 1.68 8.07 -14.73
N MET A 40 1.29 7.50 -13.60
CA MET A 40 0.36 8.07 -12.65
C MET A 40 0.91 7.90 -11.23
N ASP A 41 0.64 8.89 -10.38
CA ASP A 41 0.80 8.81 -8.92
C ASP A 41 -0.45 8.13 -8.33
N PRO A 42 -0.34 6.99 -7.63
CA PRO A 42 -1.48 6.27 -7.05
C PRO A 42 -1.97 6.86 -5.72
N SER A 43 -1.72 8.16 -5.47
CA SER A 43 -1.85 8.83 -4.16
C SER A 43 -0.84 8.27 -3.13
N PRO A 44 -0.78 8.78 -1.88
CA PRO A 44 0.20 8.32 -0.88
C PRO A 44 -0.18 6.96 -0.29
N THR A 45 -0.70 6.05 -1.11
CA THR A 45 -0.88 4.64 -0.78
C THR A 45 0.49 3.96 -0.67
N PRO A 46 0.64 2.99 0.25
CA PRO A 46 1.86 2.22 0.34
C PRO A 46 2.01 1.39 -0.93
N LYS A 47 3.25 1.14 -1.38
CA LYS A 47 3.50 0.29 -2.57
C LYS A 47 2.85 -1.09 -2.45
N PHE A 48 2.64 -1.58 -1.22
CA PHE A 48 1.91 -2.81 -0.94
C PHE A 48 0.53 -2.88 -1.64
N ASP A 49 -0.15 -1.73 -1.78
CA ASP A 49 -1.50 -1.64 -2.33
C ASP A 49 -1.55 -1.49 -3.86
N ASN A 50 -0.45 -1.09 -4.52
CA ASN A 50 -0.44 -0.90 -5.97
C ASN A 50 -1.01 -2.10 -6.76
N PRO A 51 -0.69 -3.36 -6.42
CA PRO A 51 -1.24 -4.51 -7.16
C PRO A 51 -2.75 -4.69 -7.01
N LYS A 52 -3.40 -4.08 -6.00
CA LYS A 52 -4.87 -4.09 -5.86
C LYS A 52 -5.56 -3.21 -6.90
N MET A 53 -4.83 -2.29 -7.52
CA MET A 53 -5.36 -1.35 -8.52
C MET A 53 -5.47 -1.98 -9.90
N ASP A 54 -4.66 -3.01 -10.19
CA ASP A 54 -4.65 -3.70 -11.48
C ASP A 54 -5.93 -4.52 -11.67
N ASN A 55 -6.58 -4.35 -12.82
CA ASN A 55 -7.79 -5.06 -13.21
C ASN A 55 -8.91 -5.04 -12.13
N CYS A 56 -8.95 -3.97 -11.33
CA CYS A 56 -9.93 -3.81 -10.26
C CYS A 56 -11.33 -3.55 -10.85
N ALA A 57 -12.36 -4.20 -10.31
CA ALA A 57 -13.74 -4.02 -10.75
C ALA A 57 -14.35 -2.66 -10.34
N ALA A 58 -13.77 -2.00 -9.33
CA ALA A 58 -14.24 -0.71 -8.85
C ALA A 58 -13.68 0.45 -9.69
N LEU A 59 -14.48 1.51 -9.86
CA LEU A 59 -14.00 2.79 -10.40
C LEU A 59 -13.12 3.47 -9.34
N GLN A 60 -11.89 3.81 -9.71
CA GLN A 60 -10.96 4.51 -8.82
C GLN A 60 -10.89 5.98 -9.23
N LEU A 61 -11.18 6.88 -8.29
CA LEU A 61 -11.17 8.33 -8.50
C LEU A 61 -10.13 8.97 -7.58
N PHE A 62 -9.34 9.87 -8.14
CA PHE A 62 -8.28 10.56 -7.43
C PHE A 62 -8.44 12.07 -7.59
N GLY A 63 -8.44 12.79 -6.47
CA GLY A 63 -8.58 14.24 -6.43
C GLY A 63 -7.42 14.89 -5.68
N ALA A 64 -6.73 15.81 -6.33
CA ALA A 64 -5.71 16.65 -5.72
C ALA A 64 -6.23 18.10 -5.68
N GLY A 65 -6.92 18.45 -4.58
CA GLY A 65 -7.67 19.70 -4.46
C GLY A 65 -6.78 20.95 -4.54
N ARG A 66 -5.65 20.96 -3.83
CA ARG A 66 -4.70 22.09 -3.83
C ARG A 66 -4.05 22.28 -5.20
N GLU A 67 -3.80 21.20 -5.92
CA GLU A 67 -3.18 21.14 -7.24
C GLU A 67 -4.20 21.31 -8.38
N LYS A 68 -5.50 21.31 -8.06
CA LYS A 68 -6.63 21.39 -9.00
C LYS A 68 -6.57 20.31 -10.09
N ARG A 69 -6.38 19.05 -9.68
CA ARG A 69 -6.33 17.90 -10.61
C ARG A 69 -7.32 16.82 -10.19
N ILE A 70 -7.93 16.21 -11.19
CA ILE A 70 -8.77 15.03 -11.04
C ILE A 70 -8.30 14.01 -12.08
N TYR A 71 -8.15 12.76 -11.67
CA TYR A 71 -7.80 11.64 -12.54
C TYR A 71 -8.50 10.37 -12.06
N ALA A 72 -8.62 9.39 -12.95
CA ALA A 72 -9.39 8.19 -12.69
C ALA A 72 -8.77 6.97 -13.36
N ILE A 73 -8.98 5.81 -12.74
CA ILE A 73 -8.73 4.50 -13.35
C ILE A 73 -10.10 3.82 -13.50
N PRO A 74 -10.58 3.61 -14.75
CA PRO A 74 -11.80 2.85 -14.99
C PRO A 74 -11.70 1.40 -14.50
N PRO A 75 -12.84 0.74 -14.24
CA PRO A 75 -12.87 -0.69 -13.96
C PRO A 75 -12.11 -1.51 -15.02
N TYR A 76 -11.46 -2.58 -14.57
CA TYR A 76 -10.74 -3.55 -15.41
C TYR A 76 -9.63 -2.94 -16.28
N THR A 77 -9.03 -1.84 -15.80
CA THR A 77 -7.90 -1.21 -16.47
C THR A 77 -6.58 -1.83 -16.00
N THR A 78 -5.65 -2.04 -16.92
CA THR A 78 -4.30 -2.49 -16.59
C THR A 78 -3.52 -1.40 -15.85
N VAL A 79 -2.96 -1.75 -14.69
CA VAL A 79 -2.14 -0.87 -13.85
C VAL A 79 -0.88 -1.64 -13.43
N VAL A 80 0.28 -1.21 -13.92
CA VAL A 80 1.56 -1.88 -13.65
C VAL A 80 2.48 -0.93 -12.90
N SER A 81 3.03 -1.36 -11.76
CA SER A 81 4.06 -0.57 -11.05
C SER A 81 5.33 -0.50 -11.90
N LEU A 82 5.97 0.67 -11.97
CA LEU A 82 7.22 0.80 -12.72
C LEU A 82 8.33 -0.02 -12.05
N ASP A 83 8.95 -0.93 -12.76
CA ASP A 83 10.08 -1.73 -12.28
C ASP A 83 11.10 -1.95 -13.40
N PHE A 84 12.12 -2.75 -13.11
CA PHE A 84 13.13 -3.18 -14.08
C PHE A 84 13.18 -4.70 -14.13
N GLU A 85 13.62 -5.27 -15.25
CA GLU A 85 13.73 -6.72 -15.42
C GLU A 85 14.67 -7.36 -14.38
N ASP A 86 15.74 -6.64 -14.02
CA ASP A 86 16.73 -7.04 -13.02
C ASP A 86 16.34 -6.65 -11.58
N HIS A 87 15.37 -5.74 -11.42
CA HIS A 87 14.85 -5.28 -10.13
C HIS A 87 13.32 -5.26 -10.15
N PRO A 88 12.66 -6.43 -10.10
CA PRO A 88 11.21 -6.52 -10.20
C PRO A 88 10.52 -5.90 -8.99
N PHE A 89 9.28 -5.47 -9.19
CA PHE A 89 8.48 -4.88 -8.14
C PHE A 89 8.26 -5.86 -6.97
N THR A 90 8.61 -5.42 -5.76
CA THR A 90 8.40 -6.18 -4.52
C THR A 90 7.51 -5.42 -3.53
N ARG A 91 6.49 -6.12 -3.03
CA ARG A 91 5.65 -5.62 -1.94
C ARG A 91 6.49 -5.57 -0.66
N TYR A 92 6.37 -4.48 0.09
CA TYR A 92 6.94 -4.43 1.43
C TYR A 92 6.15 -5.36 2.36
N ARG A 93 6.85 -6.15 3.19
CA ARG A 93 6.24 -7.02 4.19
C ARG A 93 7.04 -6.96 5.48
N PHE A 94 6.34 -6.87 6.61
CA PHE A 94 6.94 -7.12 7.92
C PHE A 94 7.11 -8.63 8.13
N ASN A 95 8.13 -9.01 8.90
CA ASN A 95 8.36 -10.40 9.29
C ASN A 95 7.57 -10.75 10.56
N ALA A 96 6.28 -10.44 10.58
CA ALA A 96 5.37 -10.70 11.68
C ALA A 96 3.92 -10.78 11.17
N PRO A 97 3.07 -11.65 11.73
CA PRO A 97 1.63 -11.58 11.52
C PRO A 97 1.01 -10.47 12.36
N CYS A 98 -0.22 -10.08 12.03
CA CYS A 98 -1.03 -9.20 12.87
C CYS A 98 -1.24 -9.82 14.25
N ALA A 99 -0.87 -9.08 15.30
CA ALA A 99 -0.96 -9.51 16.68
C ALA A 99 -2.41 -9.72 17.16
N LEU A 100 -3.40 -9.12 16.49
CA LEU A 100 -4.83 -9.19 16.85
C LEU A 100 -5.62 -10.26 16.11
N CYS A 101 -5.36 -10.49 14.82
CA CYS A 101 -6.16 -11.41 13.99
C CYS A 101 -5.32 -12.48 13.26
N GLY A 102 -4.00 -12.48 13.47
CA GLY A 102 -3.08 -13.43 12.86
C GLY A 102 -2.87 -13.30 11.36
N ALA A 103 -3.35 -12.23 10.71
CA ALA A 103 -3.18 -12.02 9.27
C ALA A 103 -1.70 -11.78 8.91
N ASP A 104 -1.20 -12.49 7.90
CA ASP A 104 0.15 -12.37 7.35
C ASP A 104 0.17 -11.70 5.95
N ASN A 105 -1.01 -11.36 5.44
CA ASN A 105 -1.25 -10.87 4.09
C ASN A 105 -1.88 -9.46 4.05
N SER A 106 -1.85 -8.74 5.17
CA SER A 106 -2.28 -7.35 5.29
C SER A 106 -1.10 -6.39 5.39
N TYR A 107 -1.36 -5.11 5.11
CA TYR A 107 -0.42 -4.06 5.48
C TYR A 107 -0.51 -3.85 6.99
N LEU A 108 0.64 -3.82 7.68
CA LEU A 108 0.70 -3.74 9.13
C LEU A 108 1.20 -2.37 9.58
N ASP A 109 0.56 -1.84 10.62
CA ASP A 109 1.05 -0.71 11.39
C ASP A 109 1.89 -1.22 12.56
N GLU A 110 2.99 -0.52 12.81
CA GLU A 110 3.89 -0.78 13.91
C GLU A 110 3.53 0.11 15.11
N ILE A 111 3.15 -0.52 16.22
CA ILE A 111 2.84 0.15 17.47
C ILE A 111 3.96 -0.12 18.47
N VAL A 112 4.54 0.94 19.01
CA VAL A 112 5.52 0.87 20.10
C VAL A 112 4.76 0.66 21.41
N THR A 113 5.06 -0.42 22.13
CA THR A 113 4.30 -0.84 23.32
C THR A 113 4.95 -0.42 24.63
N ASP A 114 6.25 -0.15 24.62
CA ASP A 114 6.99 0.26 25.81
C ASP A 114 8.26 1.07 25.45
N ASP A 115 8.87 1.68 26.47
CA ASP A 115 10.12 2.46 26.36
C ASP A 115 11.38 1.57 26.30
N LYS A 116 11.23 0.25 26.29
CA LYS A 116 12.32 -0.74 26.26
C LYS A 116 12.46 -1.41 24.88
N GLY A 117 11.71 -0.95 23.88
CA GLY A 117 11.77 -1.43 22.50
C GLY A 117 10.75 -2.50 22.15
N GLY A 118 9.75 -2.74 23.01
CA GLY A 118 8.59 -3.57 22.69
C GLY A 118 7.80 -3.01 21.52
N ARG A 119 7.41 -3.91 20.61
CA ARG A 119 6.73 -3.60 19.35
C ARG A 119 5.64 -4.62 19.09
N MET A 120 4.50 -4.16 18.60
CA MET A 120 3.43 -4.99 18.09
C MET A 120 3.06 -4.55 16.68
N PHE A 121 2.73 -5.51 15.82
CA PHE A 121 2.30 -5.26 14.44
C PHE A 121 0.83 -5.59 14.32
N VAL A 122 0.03 -4.66 13.80
CA VAL A 122 -1.43 -4.85 13.65
C VAL A 122 -1.88 -4.45 12.26
N CYS A 123 -2.98 -5.03 11.77
CA CYS A 123 -3.55 -4.61 10.49
C CYS A 123 -3.85 -3.12 10.49
N SER A 124 -3.38 -2.41 9.45
CA SER A 124 -3.76 -1.01 9.23
C SER A 124 -5.22 -0.86 8.83
N ASP A 125 -5.75 -1.84 8.08
CA ASP A 125 -7.18 -1.97 7.80
C ASP A 125 -7.89 -2.61 9.00
N THR A 126 -8.55 -1.76 9.80
CA THR A 126 -9.24 -2.17 11.03
C THR A 126 -10.53 -2.94 10.73
N ASP A 127 -11.28 -2.58 9.69
CA ASP A 127 -12.50 -3.31 9.28
C ASP A 127 -12.16 -4.75 8.86
N PHE A 128 -11.13 -4.92 8.03
CA PHE A 128 -10.61 -6.24 7.70
C PHE A 128 -10.17 -7.02 8.94
N CYS A 129 -9.53 -6.36 9.91
CA CYS A 129 -9.08 -6.98 11.14
C CYS A 129 -10.25 -7.43 12.03
N GLU A 130 -11.29 -6.62 12.15
CA GLU A 130 -12.49 -6.90 12.93
C GLU A 130 -13.29 -8.05 12.34
N GLN A 131 -13.50 -8.07 11.02
CA GLN A 131 -14.18 -9.16 10.33
C GLN A 131 -13.47 -10.50 10.54
N ARG A 132 -12.13 -10.51 10.51
CA ARG A 132 -11.34 -11.71 10.79
C ARG A 132 -11.48 -12.17 12.23
N GLN A 133 -11.44 -11.24 13.20
CA GLN A 133 -11.65 -11.57 14.61
C GLN A 133 -13.06 -12.11 14.87
N ALA A 134 -14.08 -11.52 14.24
CA ALA A 134 -15.46 -12.01 14.32
C ALA A 134 -15.62 -13.41 13.70
N ALA A 135 -14.83 -13.74 12.68
CA ALA A 135 -14.74 -15.09 12.11
C ALA A 135 -13.90 -16.08 12.96
N GLY A 136 -13.41 -15.66 14.13
CA GLY A 136 -12.66 -16.50 15.08
C GLY A 136 -11.16 -16.56 14.84
N HIS A 137 -10.60 -15.70 13.98
CA HIS A 137 -9.15 -15.60 13.84
C HIS A 137 -8.54 -14.74 14.95
N HIS A 138 -7.58 -15.30 15.67
CA HIS A 138 -6.88 -14.63 16.76
C HIS A 138 -5.36 -14.67 16.52
N GLY A 139 -4.70 -13.55 16.81
CA GLY A 139 -3.25 -13.43 16.86
C GLY A 139 -2.71 -13.68 18.28
N THR A 140 -1.40 -13.50 18.44
CA THR A 140 -0.70 -13.79 19.71
C THR A 140 -1.08 -12.85 20.86
N GLU A 141 -1.51 -11.63 20.54
CA GLU A 141 -1.84 -10.57 21.51
C GLU A 141 -3.33 -10.20 21.44
N SER A 142 -4.19 -11.10 20.95
CA SER A 142 -5.64 -10.87 20.91
C SER A 142 -6.22 -10.69 22.31
N ALA A 143 -6.40 -9.45 22.73
CA ALA A 143 -7.29 -9.13 23.83
C ALA A 143 -8.76 -9.36 23.41
N ALA A 144 -9.63 -9.68 24.39
CA ALA A 144 -11.07 -9.68 24.13
C ALA A 144 -11.51 -8.29 23.64
N PRO A 145 -12.38 -8.18 22.62
CA PRO A 145 -12.80 -6.88 22.08
C PRO A 145 -13.38 -6.00 23.18
N HIS A 146 -12.91 -4.75 23.26
CA HIS A 146 -13.45 -3.77 24.20
C HIS A 146 -14.89 -3.44 23.80
N LYS A 147 -15.87 -3.88 24.60
CA LYS A 147 -17.27 -3.49 24.41
C LYS A 147 -17.43 -2.06 24.93
N GLU A 148 -17.38 -1.09 24.02
CA GLU A 148 -17.81 0.27 24.34
C GLU A 148 -19.27 0.20 24.82
N LYS A 149 -19.53 0.64 26.05
CA LYS A 149 -20.89 0.66 26.57
C LYS A 149 -21.65 1.69 25.73
N ALA A 150 -22.67 1.23 25.00
CA ALA A 150 -23.61 2.13 24.36
C ALA A 150 -24.10 3.12 25.44
N ASN A 151 -23.79 4.40 25.27
CA ASN A 151 -24.32 5.45 26.11
C ASN A 151 -25.83 5.49 25.89
N VAL A 152 -26.58 4.95 26.84
CA VAL A 152 -28.05 5.07 26.97
C VAL A 152 -28.36 6.43 27.58
#